data_AF-A0A0N4TBH9-F1
#
_entry.id   AF-A0A0N4TBH9-F1
#
_cell.length_a   1.000
_cell.length_b   1.000
_cell.length_c   1.000
_cell.angle_alpha   90.00
_cell.angle_beta   90.00
_cell.angle_gamma   90.00
#
_symmetry.space_group_name_H-M   'P 1'
#
loop_
_entity.id
_entity.type
_entity.pdbx_description
1 polymer ?
#
loop_
_entity_poly.entity_id
_entity_poly.type
_entity_poly.pdbx_seq_one_letter_code
_entity_poly.pdbx_strand_id
1 'polypeptide(L)'
;MKVSGFGTLKKLRFFGSKFKLQPPSGHSLPPKGYDSGVNYYQAPSGHGNVVVNENSERLQLLKPFNPWDGKDLENMLILIKVKGKCITDHISAAGLWLKFHGHLDNILNNLFLTAVSAENDKMKKVRNHLTGKYDTVSQMARHYKSEGVAWVAVGDENYGEGSSREHAALEPRHLGGRAIIVKSFLGFTPDDKISIVGLNDFAPGKPLKCILKHADGKKEEIWLSHSFNEAQIEWFKADSALNHMKAMKKNISKTNNDCPK
;
A
#
# COMPACT_ATOMS: atom_id res chain seq x y z
N MET A 1 -8.06 14.81 46.08
CA MET A 1 -7.02 15.63 45.41
C MET A 1 -7.70 16.53 44.39
N LYS A 2 -7.87 17.83 44.71
CA LYS A 2 -8.32 18.85 43.75
C LYS A 2 -7.13 19.20 42.86
N VAL A 3 -7.23 18.98 41.56
CA VAL A 3 -6.23 19.45 40.60
C VAL A 3 -6.50 20.93 40.34
N SER A 4 -5.82 21.79 41.09
CA SER A 4 -5.73 23.23 40.85
C SER A 4 -4.71 23.48 39.73
N GLY A 5 -5.20 23.84 38.55
CA GLY A 5 -4.33 24.07 37.40
C GLY A 5 -5.04 24.68 36.20
N PHE A 6 -5.87 25.71 36.39
CA PHE A 6 -6.28 26.56 35.28
C PHE A 6 -5.40 27.80 35.26
N GLY A 7 -4.49 27.82 34.30
CA GLY A 7 -3.57 28.92 34.03
C GLY A 7 -4.30 30.25 33.86
N THR A 8 -3.63 31.29 34.34
CA THR A 8 -4.00 32.70 34.26
C THR A 8 -4.51 33.06 32.86
N LEU A 9 -5.78 33.44 32.77
CA LEU A 9 -6.42 33.99 31.56
C LEU A 9 -5.53 35.11 30.98
N LYS A 10 -4.88 34.86 29.83
CA LYS A 10 -4.24 35.92 29.04
C LYS A 10 -5.32 36.93 28.66
N LYS A 11 -5.29 38.11 29.29
CA LYS A 11 -6.14 39.26 28.97
C LYS A 11 -5.78 39.74 27.56
N LEU A 12 -6.60 39.36 26.58
CA LEU A 12 -6.55 39.93 25.24
C LEU A 12 -7.03 41.39 25.33
N ARG A 13 -6.24 42.33 24.78
CA ARG A 13 -6.62 43.75 24.66
C ARG A 13 -6.87 44.04 23.18
N PHE A 14 -8.05 44.58 22.87
CA PHE A 14 -8.36 45.16 21.56
C PHE A 14 -8.73 46.62 21.85
N PHE A 15 -8.06 47.59 21.20
CA PHE A 15 -8.19 49.02 21.50
C PHE A 15 -8.12 49.40 22.99
N GLY A 16 -7.20 48.80 23.75
CA GLY A 16 -6.90 49.20 25.13
C GLY A 16 -7.91 48.76 26.21
N SER A 17 -9.09 48.26 25.83
CA SER A 17 -10.09 47.75 26.78
C SER A 17 -9.94 46.24 27.03
N LYS A 18 -10.21 45.81 28.26
CA LYS A 18 -10.23 44.39 28.62
C LYS A 18 -11.58 43.81 28.21
N PHE A 19 -11.57 42.68 27.51
CA PHE A 19 -12.77 41.92 27.22
C PHE A 19 -12.56 40.43 27.49
N LYS A 20 -13.66 39.67 27.53
CA LYS A 20 -13.66 38.21 27.64
C LYS A 20 -14.49 37.65 26.49
N LEU A 21 -13.95 36.66 25.79
CA LEU A 21 -14.72 35.92 24.79
C LEU A 21 -15.81 35.12 25.50
N GLN A 22 -17.04 35.24 25.00
CA GLN A 22 -18.12 34.37 25.43
C GLN A 22 -18.07 33.05 24.64
N PRO A 23 -18.52 31.92 25.21
CA PRO A 23 -18.70 30.69 24.45
C PRO A 23 -19.58 30.97 23.22
N PRO A 24 -19.18 30.52 22.03
CA PRO A 24 -19.98 30.71 20.84
C PRO A 24 -21.32 29.99 20.99
N SER A 25 -22.39 30.63 20.54
CA SER A 25 -23.73 30.04 20.44
C SER A 25 -24.24 30.19 19.01
N GLY A 26 -25.11 29.27 18.59
CA GLY A 26 -25.65 29.23 17.23
C GLY A 26 -26.72 28.15 17.10
N HIS A 27 -27.48 28.20 16.01
CA HIS A 27 -28.46 27.17 15.70
C HIS A 27 -27.75 25.91 15.20
N SER A 28 -28.17 24.71 15.66
CA SER A 28 -27.61 23.44 15.19
C SER A 28 -27.95 23.13 13.73
N LEU A 29 -29.08 23.66 13.25
CA LEU A 29 -29.52 23.56 11.85
C LEU A 29 -30.05 24.93 11.40
N PRO A 30 -30.00 25.25 10.09
CA PRO A 30 -30.64 26.44 9.56
C PRO A 30 -32.15 26.40 9.84
N PRO A 31 -32.73 27.36 10.59
CA PRO A 31 -34.13 27.31 11.01
C PRO A 31 -35.12 27.44 9.83
N LYS A 32 -34.65 27.87 8.65
CA LYS A 32 -35.43 28.02 7.42
C LYS A 32 -35.17 26.89 6.41
N GLY A 33 -34.46 25.83 6.81
CA GLY A 33 -33.95 24.81 5.90
C GLY A 33 -32.66 25.22 5.18
N TYR A 34 -32.08 24.28 4.44
CA TYR A 34 -30.85 24.51 3.66
C TYR A 34 -31.16 25.19 2.33
N ASP A 35 -30.31 26.15 1.95
CA ASP A 35 -30.29 26.66 0.58
C ASP A 35 -29.82 25.55 -0.36
N SER A 36 -30.55 25.30 -1.45
CA SER A 36 -30.22 24.26 -2.43
C SER A 36 -28.98 24.62 -3.26
N GLY A 37 -28.61 25.90 -3.30
CA GLY A 37 -27.42 26.37 -3.99
C GLY A 37 -27.37 26.01 -5.48
N VAL A 38 -26.15 25.85 -6.00
CA VAL A 38 -25.91 25.46 -7.41
C VAL A 38 -25.97 23.95 -7.53
N ASN A 39 -26.73 23.45 -8.52
CA ASN A 39 -26.79 22.01 -8.79
C ASN A 39 -25.53 21.53 -9.52
N TYR A 40 -24.63 20.86 -8.80
CA TYR A 40 -23.42 20.22 -9.34
C TYR A 40 -23.62 18.75 -9.72
N TYR A 41 -24.79 18.17 -9.46
CA TYR A 41 -25.04 16.77 -9.75
C TYR A 41 -25.34 16.54 -11.23
N GLN A 42 -24.69 15.54 -11.80
CA GLN A 42 -24.96 15.05 -13.15
C GLN A 42 -25.50 13.61 -13.06
N ALA A 43 -26.74 13.41 -13.49
CA ALA A 43 -27.34 12.08 -13.55
C ALA A 43 -26.70 11.23 -14.67
N PRO A 44 -26.61 9.90 -14.50
CA PRO A 44 -26.13 9.03 -15.58
C PRO A 44 -27.11 9.05 -16.76
N SER A 45 -26.57 9.19 -17.98
CA SER A 45 -27.36 9.16 -19.22
C SER A 45 -27.84 7.74 -19.61
N GLY A 46 -27.25 6.70 -19.02
CA GLY A 46 -27.49 5.29 -19.37
C GLY A 46 -26.79 4.82 -20.66
N HIS A 47 -26.06 5.69 -21.35
CA HIS A 47 -25.35 5.39 -22.59
C HIS A 47 -24.07 6.24 -22.72
N GLY A 48 -23.03 5.70 -23.36
CA GLY A 48 -21.77 6.41 -23.60
C GLY A 48 -20.63 5.48 -24.02
N ASN A 49 -19.55 6.06 -24.55
CA ASN A 49 -18.32 5.34 -24.84
C ASN A 49 -17.20 5.87 -23.94
N VAL A 50 -16.45 4.97 -23.30
CA VAL A 50 -15.31 5.32 -22.43
C VAL A 50 -14.04 4.92 -23.15
N VAL A 51 -13.25 5.91 -23.57
CA VAL A 51 -12.00 5.71 -24.30
C VAL A 51 -10.83 6.25 -23.47
N VAL A 52 -9.79 5.45 -23.32
CA VAL A 52 -8.52 5.85 -22.69
C VAL A 52 -7.48 5.99 -23.78
N ASN A 53 -6.91 7.18 -23.93
CA ASN A 53 -5.83 7.43 -24.89
C ASN A 53 -4.55 6.72 -24.41
N GLU A 54 -3.91 5.93 -25.29
CA GLU A 54 -2.69 5.19 -24.99
C GLU A 54 -1.51 6.09 -24.60
N ASN A 55 -1.50 7.34 -25.07
CA ASN A 55 -0.49 8.36 -24.76
C ASN A 55 -0.93 9.31 -23.62
N SER A 56 -2.00 9.00 -22.90
CA SER A 56 -2.44 9.83 -21.77
C SER A 56 -1.40 9.78 -20.65
N GLU A 57 -1.04 10.93 -20.07
CA GLU A 57 -0.23 10.97 -18.85
C GLU A 57 -1.06 10.83 -17.56
N ARG A 58 -2.39 10.74 -17.69
CA ARG A 58 -3.35 10.81 -16.57
C ARG A 58 -4.12 9.51 -16.33
N LEU A 59 -4.42 8.78 -17.41
CA LEU A 59 -5.20 7.55 -17.40
C LEU A 59 -4.44 6.44 -18.13
N GLN A 60 -4.41 5.24 -17.58
CA GLN A 60 -3.77 4.08 -18.16
C GLN A 60 -4.64 2.84 -17.95
N LEU A 61 -4.81 2.01 -18.97
CA LEU A 61 -5.46 0.72 -18.80
C LEU A 61 -4.58 -0.22 -17.98
N LEU A 62 -5.19 -0.89 -16.99
CA LEU A 62 -4.50 -1.87 -16.17
C LEU A 62 -4.18 -3.14 -16.97
N LYS A 63 -2.94 -3.62 -16.84
CA LYS A 63 -2.53 -4.93 -17.36
C LYS A 63 -2.70 -5.97 -16.24
N PRO A 64 -3.31 -7.13 -16.54
CA PRO A 64 -3.40 -8.23 -15.58
C PRO A 64 -2.01 -8.63 -15.08
N PHE A 65 -1.90 -8.96 -13.80
CA PHE A 65 -0.67 -9.53 -13.29
C PHE A 65 -0.56 -11.03 -13.62
N ASN A 66 0.66 -11.56 -13.61
CA ASN A 66 0.92 -12.97 -13.89
C ASN A 66 0.50 -13.85 -12.70
N PRO A 67 -0.27 -14.93 -12.91
CA PRO A 67 -0.64 -15.87 -11.85
C PRO A 67 0.57 -16.41 -11.08
N TRP A 68 0.33 -16.89 -9.87
CA TRP A 68 1.33 -17.60 -9.09
C TRP A 68 1.80 -18.84 -9.85
N ASP A 69 3.09 -19.12 -9.80
CA ASP A 69 3.74 -20.20 -10.55
C ASP A 69 3.72 -21.55 -9.82
N GLY A 70 3.07 -21.62 -8.65
CA GLY A 70 2.99 -22.83 -7.83
C GLY A 70 4.25 -23.11 -7.02
N LYS A 71 5.17 -22.15 -6.91
CA LYS A 71 6.44 -22.33 -6.20
C LYS A 71 6.54 -21.47 -4.96
N ASP A 72 7.43 -21.89 -4.07
CA ASP A 72 7.85 -21.07 -2.95
C ASP A 72 8.57 -19.80 -3.42
N LEU A 73 8.50 -18.75 -2.60
CA LEU A 73 9.15 -17.48 -2.91
C LEU A 73 10.55 -17.51 -2.31
N GLU A 74 11.57 -17.76 -3.12
CA GLU A 74 12.93 -17.99 -2.62
C GLU A 74 13.90 -16.84 -2.90
N ASN A 75 14.89 -16.68 -2.02
CA ASN A 75 16.06 -15.80 -2.20
C ASN A 75 15.73 -14.34 -2.57
N MET A 76 14.59 -13.83 -2.09
CA MET A 76 14.17 -12.45 -2.32
C MET A 76 15.07 -11.47 -1.59
N LEU A 77 15.31 -10.31 -2.19
CA LEU A 77 16.03 -9.21 -1.55
C LEU A 77 15.09 -8.41 -0.64
N ILE A 78 15.65 -7.75 0.38
CA ILE A 78 14.93 -6.72 1.12
C ILE A 78 15.11 -5.40 0.34
N LEU A 79 14.02 -4.86 -0.21
CA LEU A 79 14.05 -3.57 -0.91
C LEU A 79 14.26 -2.42 0.08
N ILE A 80 13.51 -2.47 1.18
CA ILE A 80 13.58 -1.49 2.26
C ILE A 80 13.13 -2.14 3.57
N LYS A 81 13.93 -1.94 4.62
CA LYS A 81 13.48 -2.10 6.01
C LYS A 81 13.12 -0.73 6.53
N VAL A 82 11.84 -0.50 6.80
CA VAL A 82 11.35 0.81 7.24
C VAL A 82 11.59 0.97 8.74
N LYS A 83 12.12 2.12 9.14
CA LYS A 83 12.31 2.50 10.54
C LYS A 83 11.08 3.22 11.07
N GLY A 84 10.41 2.65 12.08
CA GLY A 84 9.27 3.25 12.76
C GLY A 84 8.01 3.34 11.88
N LYS A 85 7.19 4.37 12.12
CA LYS A 85 5.84 4.52 11.54
C LYS A 85 5.89 4.61 10.00
N CYS A 86 5.16 3.71 9.34
CA CYS A 86 5.01 3.70 7.87
C CYS A 86 3.52 3.79 7.50
N ILE A 87 2.99 4.99 7.27
CA ILE A 87 1.60 5.19 6.83
C ILE A 87 1.49 5.11 5.30
N THR A 88 0.26 5.05 4.78
CA THR A 88 0.03 5.05 3.32
C THR A 88 0.67 6.22 2.59
N ASP A 89 0.74 7.42 3.18
CA ASP A 89 1.48 8.55 2.57
C ASP A 89 3.00 8.35 2.50
N HIS A 90 3.56 7.47 3.35
CA HIS A 90 4.96 7.09 3.25
C HIS A 90 5.21 6.14 2.08
N ILE A 91 4.22 5.31 1.75
CA ILE A 91 4.28 4.30 0.69
C ILE A 91 3.93 4.91 -0.67
N SER A 92 2.82 5.65 -0.76
CA SER A 92 2.35 6.31 -1.98
C SER A 92 1.81 7.68 -1.60
N ALA A 93 2.62 8.72 -1.78
CA ALA A 93 2.32 10.07 -1.30
C ALA A 93 1.15 10.72 -2.06
N ALA A 94 0.38 11.58 -1.39
CA ALA A 94 -0.71 12.36 -2.00
C ALA A 94 -0.18 13.65 -2.68
N GLY A 95 -0.98 14.72 -2.68
CA GLY A 95 -0.60 16.04 -3.16
C GLY A 95 -0.39 16.06 -4.67
N LEU A 96 0.82 16.40 -5.11
CA LEU A 96 1.16 16.49 -6.54
C LEU A 96 0.99 15.17 -7.30
N TRP A 97 0.96 14.04 -6.59
CA TRP A 97 0.78 12.70 -7.17
C TRP A 97 -0.68 12.34 -7.44
N LEU A 98 -1.65 13.06 -6.86
CA LEU A 98 -3.08 12.82 -7.10
C LEU A 98 -3.44 12.90 -8.59
N LYS A 99 -2.69 13.69 -9.36
CA LYS A 99 -2.88 13.76 -10.82
C LYS A 99 -2.61 12.41 -11.50
N PHE A 100 -1.77 11.53 -10.96
CA PHE A 100 -1.41 10.25 -11.56
C PHE A 100 -2.19 9.05 -11.01
N HIS A 101 -3.23 9.25 -10.19
CA HIS A 101 -4.02 8.14 -9.62
C HIS A 101 -4.66 7.21 -10.67
N GLY A 102 -4.94 7.72 -11.88
CA GLY A 102 -5.44 6.91 -12.98
C GLY A 102 -4.36 6.31 -13.88
N HIS A 103 -3.08 6.61 -13.65
CA HIS A 103 -1.96 6.18 -14.48
C HIS A 103 -0.92 5.46 -13.62
N LEU A 104 -1.02 4.13 -13.55
CA LEU A 104 -0.23 3.33 -12.63
C LEU A 104 1.27 3.57 -12.83
N ASP A 105 1.82 3.47 -14.04
CA ASP A 105 3.28 3.59 -14.23
C ASP A 105 3.88 4.94 -13.78
N ASN A 106 3.10 6.02 -13.83
CA ASN A 106 3.53 7.35 -13.41
C ASN A 106 3.48 7.48 -11.88
N ILE A 107 2.45 6.94 -11.22
CA ILE A 107 2.36 6.99 -9.76
C ILE A 107 3.43 6.12 -9.09
N LEU A 108 3.84 4.99 -9.70
CA LEU A 108 4.91 4.11 -9.19
C LEU A 108 6.21 4.86 -8.81
N ASN A 109 6.46 6.03 -9.39
CA ASN A 109 7.66 6.83 -9.09
C ASN A 109 7.68 7.37 -7.66
N ASN A 110 6.56 7.30 -6.93
CA ASN A 110 6.46 7.69 -5.52
C ASN A 110 6.50 6.52 -4.53
N LEU A 111 6.74 5.29 -5.00
CA LEU A 111 6.84 4.11 -4.13
C LEU A 111 7.85 4.36 -3.00
N PHE A 112 7.39 4.26 -1.76
CA PHE A 112 8.14 4.50 -0.52
C PHE A 112 8.87 5.84 -0.44
N LEU A 113 8.34 6.89 -1.10
CA LEU A 113 9.03 8.17 -1.26
C LEU A 113 9.46 8.83 0.06
N THR A 114 8.67 8.70 1.12
CA THR A 114 8.97 9.33 2.42
C THR A 114 9.14 8.31 3.54
N ALA A 115 9.19 7.02 3.22
CA ALA A 115 9.61 6.01 4.19
C ALA A 115 11.10 6.17 4.53
N VAL A 116 11.44 6.03 5.81
CA VAL A 116 12.82 6.12 6.31
C VAL A 116 13.44 4.72 6.32
N SER A 117 14.57 4.55 5.63
CA SER A 117 15.31 3.29 5.67
C SER A 117 16.04 3.12 6.99
N ALA A 118 15.90 1.94 7.61
CA ALA A 118 16.62 1.56 8.82
C ALA A 118 18.13 1.34 8.58
N GLU A 119 18.56 1.16 7.33
CA GLU A 119 19.98 0.95 6.99
C GLU A 119 20.81 2.23 7.09
N ASN A 120 20.22 3.38 6.76
CA ASN A 120 20.97 4.64 6.60
C ASN A 120 20.27 5.88 7.15
N ASP A 121 19.12 5.72 7.80
CA ASP A 121 18.29 6.80 8.38
C ASP A 121 17.87 7.88 7.37
N LYS A 122 17.75 7.53 6.08
CA LYS A 122 17.37 8.46 5.01
C LYS A 122 16.06 8.05 4.33
N MET A 123 15.32 9.06 3.88
CA MET A 123 14.22 8.90 2.92
C MET A 123 14.76 8.84 1.49
N LYS A 124 13.98 8.25 0.57
CA LYS A 124 14.26 8.21 -0.89
C LYS A 124 15.58 7.57 -1.29
N LYS A 125 16.35 6.95 -0.39
CA LYS A 125 17.67 6.41 -0.73
C LYS A 125 17.86 5.04 -0.09
N VAL A 126 17.89 4.02 -0.92
CA VAL A 126 18.19 2.63 -0.54
C VAL A 126 19.37 2.12 -1.35
N ARG A 127 20.09 1.15 -0.79
CA ARG A 127 21.21 0.51 -1.48
C ARG A 127 20.70 -0.57 -2.44
N ASN A 128 21.34 -0.66 -3.58
CA ASN A 128 21.22 -1.81 -4.48
C ASN A 128 22.07 -2.95 -3.91
N HIS A 129 21.47 -4.04 -3.47
CA HIS A 129 22.20 -5.18 -2.91
C HIS A 129 22.91 -6.02 -3.97
N LEU A 130 22.69 -5.76 -5.26
CA LEU A 130 23.42 -6.38 -6.38
C LEU A 130 24.66 -5.58 -6.77
N THR A 131 24.62 -4.24 -6.66
CA THR A 131 25.68 -3.34 -7.19
C THR A 131 26.35 -2.44 -6.15
N GLY A 132 25.79 -2.34 -4.94
CA GLY A 132 26.23 -1.45 -3.87
C GLY A 132 25.87 0.03 -4.05
N LYS A 133 25.31 0.44 -5.20
CA LYS A 133 24.94 1.84 -5.49
C LYS A 133 23.65 2.25 -4.78
N TYR A 134 23.53 3.53 -4.42
CA TYR A 134 22.29 4.08 -3.83
C TYR A 134 21.43 4.76 -4.88
N ASP A 135 20.12 4.55 -4.80
CA ASP A 135 19.11 5.22 -5.63
C ASP A 135 17.78 5.37 -4.86
N THR A 136 16.80 5.99 -5.50
CA THR A 136 15.41 6.03 -5.06
C THR A 136 14.77 4.65 -5.01
N VAL A 137 13.85 4.47 -4.07
CA VAL A 137 13.21 3.17 -3.83
C VAL A 137 12.44 2.68 -5.07
N SER A 138 11.77 3.59 -5.77
CA SER A 138 11.06 3.29 -7.02
C SER A 138 12.01 2.86 -8.14
N GLN A 139 13.14 3.55 -8.33
CA GLN A 139 14.15 3.14 -9.32
C GLN A 139 14.81 1.81 -8.95
N MET A 140 15.08 1.59 -7.66
CA MET A 140 15.62 0.32 -7.18
C MET A 140 14.68 -0.84 -7.47
N ALA A 141 13.40 -0.69 -7.17
CA ALA A 141 12.39 -1.71 -7.43
C ALA A 141 12.21 -1.98 -8.94
N ARG A 142 12.28 -0.94 -9.79
CA ARG A 142 12.32 -1.10 -11.25
C ARG A 142 13.53 -1.90 -11.71
N HIS A 143 14.71 -1.61 -11.17
CA HIS A 143 15.93 -2.34 -11.49
C HIS A 143 15.85 -3.81 -11.06
N TYR A 144 15.42 -4.10 -9.84
CA TYR A 144 15.22 -5.51 -9.44
C TYR A 144 14.21 -6.22 -10.32
N LYS A 145 13.11 -5.56 -10.69
CA LYS A 145 12.15 -6.11 -11.65
C LYS A 145 12.77 -6.39 -13.03
N SER A 146 13.64 -5.53 -13.54
CA SER A 146 14.32 -5.75 -14.83
C SER A 146 15.33 -6.90 -14.79
N GLU A 147 15.95 -7.13 -13.63
CA GLU A 147 16.85 -8.27 -13.39
C GLU A 147 16.09 -9.58 -13.03
N GLY A 148 14.75 -9.55 -12.99
CA GLY A 148 13.95 -10.70 -12.57
C GLY A 148 14.09 -11.05 -11.08
N VAL A 149 14.59 -10.12 -10.26
CA VAL A 149 14.80 -10.30 -8.82
C VAL A 149 13.56 -9.87 -8.05
N ALA A 150 12.97 -10.83 -7.34
CA ALA A 150 11.87 -10.58 -6.42
C ALA A 150 12.37 -9.93 -5.11
N TRP A 151 11.52 -9.13 -4.49
CA TRP A 151 11.86 -8.45 -3.25
C TRP A 151 10.70 -8.43 -2.24
N VAL A 152 11.07 -8.19 -0.98
CA VAL A 152 10.15 -7.92 0.13
C VAL A 152 10.42 -6.55 0.74
N ALA A 153 9.42 -5.96 1.38
CA ALA A 153 9.65 -4.85 2.29
C ALA A 153 9.40 -5.31 3.73
N VAL A 154 10.17 -4.76 4.66
CA VAL A 154 10.02 -5.03 6.09
C VAL A 154 9.51 -3.77 6.76
N GLY A 155 8.38 -3.86 7.44
CA GLY A 155 7.74 -2.78 8.16
C GLY A 155 7.71 -3.02 9.66
N ASP A 156 7.46 -1.94 10.40
CA ASP A 156 7.28 -1.97 11.85
C ASP A 156 5.79 -2.15 12.21
N GLU A 157 5.39 -1.72 13.40
CA GLU A 157 4.00 -1.70 13.85
C GLU A 157 3.11 -0.75 13.03
N ASN A 158 1.83 -1.14 12.88
CA ASN A 158 0.80 -0.35 12.17
C ASN A 158 1.20 0.12 10.77
N TYR A 159 1.95 -0.72 10.05
CA TYR A 159 2.29 -0.49 8.65
C TYR A 159 1.02 -0.30 7.79
N GLY A 160 1.02 0.73 6.95
CA GLY A 160 -0.10 1.05 6.07
C GLY A 160 -1.27 1.74 6.76
N GLU A 161 -1.10 2.28 7.98
CA GLU A 161 -2.12 3.11 8.64
C GLU A 161 -2.49 4.33 7.76
N GLY A 162 -3.72 4.83 7.91
CA GLY A 162 -4.16 6.09 7.32
C GLY A 162 -5.14 5.91 6.17
N SER A 163 -4.89 6.60 5.06
CA SER A 163 -5.80 6.66 3.90
C SER A 163 -6.03 5.30 3.24
N SER A 164 -7.20 5.11 2.63
CA SER A 164 -7.61 3.87 1.94
C SER A 164 -7.06 3.71 0.51
N ARG A 165 -5.91 4.32 0.18
CA ARG A 165 -5.36 4.28 -1.18
C ARG A 165 -4.84 2.88 -1.53
N GLU A 166 -5.50 2.24 -2.49
CA GLU A 166 -5.08 0.95 -3.04
C GLU A 166 -3.72 1.03 -3.77
N HIS A 167 -3.29 2.21 -4.20
CA HIS A 167 -1.98 2.45 -4.81
C HIS A 167 -0.83 2.00 -3.91
N ALA A 168 -0.97 2.12 -2.58
CA ALA A 168 0.02 1.61 -1.63
C ALA A 168 0.21 0.08 -1.69
N ALA A 169 -0.75 -0.67 -2.25
CA ALA A 169 -0.63 -2.10 -2.52
C ALA A 169 -0.29 -2.40 -4.00
N LEU A 170 -0.87 -1.64 -4.94
CA LEU A 170 -0.64 -1.82 -6.38
C LEU A 170 0.79 -1.50 -6.79
N GLU A 171 1.41 -0.46 -6.23
CA GLU A 171 2.75 -0.02 -6.60
C GLU A 171 3.83 -1.06 -6.24
N PRO A 172 3.90 -1.58 -4.99
CA PRO A 172 4.80 -2.68 -4.66
C PRO A 172 4.63 -3.87 -5.60
N ARG A 173 3.38 -4.30 -5.82
CA ARG A 173 3.08 -5.47 -6.66
C ARG A 173 3.53 -5.23 -8.09
N HIS A 174 3.25 -4.06 -8.65
CA HIS A 174 3.64 -3.73 -10.01
C HIS A 174 5.16 -3.69 -10.17
N LEU A 175 5.89 -3.20 -9.16
CA LEU A 175 7.34 -3.10 -9.18
C LEU A 175 8.07 -4.37 -8.69
N GLY A 176 7.41 -5.53 -8.69
CA GLY A 176 8.05 -6.83 -8.45
C GLY A 176 8.10 -7.27 -6.98
N GLY A 177 7.46 -6.52 -6.08
CA GLY A 177 7.31 -6.89 -4.68
C GLY A 177 6.43 -8.12 -4.52
N ARG A 178 6.83 -9.02 -3.62
CA ARG A 178 6.14 -10.31 -3.38
C ARG A 178 5.56 -10.44 -1.98
N ALA A 179 6.17 -9.83 -0.99
CA ALA A 179 5.64 -9.82 0.36
C ALA A 179 5.99 -8.51 1.09
N ILE A 180 5.12 -8.14 2.02
CA ILE A 180 5.40 -7.11 3.01
C ILE A 180 5.33 -7.82 4.37
N ILE A 181 6.44 -7.83 5.10
CA ILE A 181 6.55 -8.51 6.40
C ILE A 181 6.58 -7.43 7.47
N VAL A 182 5.65 -7.48 8.43
CA VAL A 182 5.44 -6.41 9.41
C VAL A 182 5.53 -6.95 10.83
N LYS A 183 5.80 -6.06 11.79
CA LYS A 183 5.96 -6.38 13.22
C LYS A 183 7.09 -7.39 13.44
N SER A 184 8.32 -6.96 13.17
CA SER A 184 9.51 -7.77 13.46
C SER A 184 10.17 -7.32 14.78
N PHE A 185 10.10 -8.15 15.82
CA PHE A 185 11.09 -8.11 16.92
C PHE A 185 12.43 -8.74 16.51
N LEU A 186 12.57 -9.05 15.21
CA LEU A 186 13.62 -9.88 14.65
C LEU A 186 14.70 -9.01 14.00
N GLY A 187 15.94 -9.50 14.10
CA GLY A 187 17.15 -8.82 13.65
C GLY A 187 17.37 -8.83 12.14
N PHE A 188 16.32 -8.69 11.31
CA PHE A 188 16.46 -8.59 9.85
C PHE A 188 17.55 -7.58 9.50
N THR A 189 18.61 -8.04 8.86
CA THR A 189 19.65 -7.16 8.33
C THR A 189 19.32 -6.85 6.86
N PRO A 190 19.62 -5.64 6.37
CA PRO A 190 19.36 -5.27 4.97
C PRO A 190 19.96 -6.24 3.93
N ASP A 191 21.06 -6.93 4.27
CA ASP A 191 21.73 -7.89 3.39
C ASP A 191 21.15 -9.32 3.45
N ASP A 192 20.16 -9.57 4.30
CA ASP A 192 19.51 -10.88 4.37
C ASP A 192 18.73 -11.17 3.09
N LYS A 193 18.78 -12.44 2.66
CA LYS A 193 17.85 -12.97 1.66
C LYS A 193 16.70 -13.69 2.32
N ILE A 194 15.50 -13.45 1.81
CA ILE A 194 14.25 -13.92 2.40
C ILE A 194 13.64 -15.00 1.52
N SER A 195 13.32 -16.15 2.11
CA SER A 195 12.53 -17.18 1.44
C SER A 195 11.27 -17.49 2.23
N ILE A 196 10.10 -17.48 1.60
CA ILE A 196 8.83 -17.90 2.18
C ILE A 196 8.46 -19.24 1.57
N VAL A 197 8.42 -20.27 2.41
CA VAL A 197 8.26 -21.67 2.00
C VAL A 197 6.98 -22.29 2.55
N GLY A 198 6.50 -23.33 1.87
CA GLY A 198 5.25 -24.02 2.20
C GLY A 198 4.00 -23.38 1.58
N LEU A 199 4.15 -22.61 0.50
CA LEU A 199 3.03 -21.97 -0.19
C LEU A 199 2.11 -22.97 -0.90
N ASN A 200 2.62 -24.16 -1.22
CA ASN A 200 1.81 -25.26 -1.75
C ASN A 200 0.75 -25.77 -0.76
N ASP A 201 1.02 -25.64 0.54
CA ASP A 201 0.07 -26.03 1.59
C ASP A 201 -0.56 -24.80 2.27
N PHE A 202 -0.62 -23.66 1.56
CA PHE A 202 -1.14 -22.41 2.11
C PHE A 202 -2.63 -22.55 2.44
N ALA A 203 -2.97 -22.36 3.71
CA ALA A 203 -4.31 -22.58 4.25
C ALA A 203 -4.64 -21.56 5.35
N PRO A 204 -5.93 -21.24 5.59
CA PRO A 204 -6.32 -20.33 6.66
C PRO A 204 -5.81 -20.79 8.03
N GLY A 205 -5.25 -19.86 8.80
CA GLY A 205 -4.75 -20.14 10.16
C GLY A 205 -3.46 -20.97 10.22
N LYS A 206 -2.87 -21.38 9.10
CA LYS A 206 -1.61 -22.13 9.06
C LYS A 206 -0.42 -21.19 8.79
N PRO A 207 0.44 -20.88 9.77
CA PRO A 207 1.58 -20.00 9.57
C PRO A 207 2.51 -20.51 8.45
N LEU A 208 3.11 -19.58 7.72
CA LEU A 208 4.12 -19.87 6.70
C LEU A 208 5.51 -19.80 7.33
N LYS A 209 6.43 -20.64 6.85
CA LYS A 209 7.81 -20.59 7.29
C LYS A 209 8.57 -19.57 6.45
N CYS A 210 9.36 -18.73 7.11
CA CYS A 210 10.30 -17.81 6.48
C CYS A 210 11.73 -18.19 6.87
N ILE A 211 12.60 -18.27 5.88
CA ILE A 211 14.02 -18.57 6.04
C ILE A 211 14.79 -17.29 5.75
N LEU A 212 15.47 -16.78 6.77
CA LEU A 212 16.44 -15.71 6.65
C LEU A 212 17.79 -16.33 6.32
N LYS A 213 18.41 -15.89 5.23
CA LYS A 213 19.79 -16.26 4.90
C LYS A 213 20.66 -15.02 5.05
N HIS A 214 21.49 -15.02 6.09
CA HIS A 214 22.40 -13.92 6.40
C HIS A 214 23.60 -13.89 5.46
N ALA A 215 24.28 -12.74 5.42
CA ALA A 215 25.49 -12.55 4.61
C ALA A 215 26.64 -13.49 4.99
N ASP A 216 26.72 -13.92 6.26
CA ASP A 216 27.72 -14.89 6.75
C ASP A 216 27.36 -16.35 6.40
N GLY A 217 26.24 -16.58 5.70
CA GLY A 217 25.75 -17.88 5.29
C GLY A 217 24.91 -18.60 6.34
N LYS A 218 24.78 -18.07 7.56
CA LYS A 218 23.87 -18.62 8.56
C LYS A 218 22.42 -18.49 8.10
N LYS A 219 21.60 -19.41 8.60
CA LYS A 219 20.17 -19.41 8.36
C LYS A 219 19.42 -19.35 9.67
N GLU A 220 18.37 -18.56 9.69
CA GLU A 220 17.40 -18.50 10.77
C GLU A 220 16.01 -18.82 10.20
N GLU A 221 15.24 -19.63 10.92
CA GLU A 221 13.86 -19.96 10.56
C GLU A 221 12.90 -19.25 11.50
N ILE A 222 11.93 -18.55 10.92
CA ILE A 222 10.88 -17.85 11.65
C ILE A 222 9.51 -18.22 11.07
N TRP A 223 8.46 -18.07 11.88
CA TRP A 223 7.09 -18.33 11.45
C TRP A 223 6.35 -17.02 11.21
N LEU A 224 5.72 -16.90 10.04
CA LEU A 224 4.91 -15.76 9.63
C LEU A 224 3.44 -16.11 9.76
N SER A 225 2.74 -15.37 10.62
CA SER A 225 1.29 -15.45 10.71
C SER A 225 0.64 -14.63 9.60
N HIS A 226 -0.58 -15.02 9.24
CA HIS A 226 -1.38 -14.31 8.25
C HIS A 226 -2.87 -14.44 8.60
N SER A 227 -3.70 -13.57 8.02
CA SER A 227 -5.16 -13.57 8.21
C SER A 227 -5.93 -13.98 6.95
N PHE A 228 -5.25 -14.49 5.93
CA PHE A 228 -5.90 -14.97 4.71
C PHE A 228 -6.97 -16.03 5.00
N ASN A 229 -8.16 -15.81 4.45
CA ASN A 229 -9.19 -16.84 4.31
C ASN A 229 -9.07 -17.57 2.96
N GLU A 230 -9.90 -18.58 2.72
CA GLU A 230 -9.85 -19.38 1.49
C GLU A 230 -9.99 -18.53 0.21
N ALA A 231 -10.95 -17.60 0.18
CA ALA A 231 -11.16 -16.73 -0.99
C ALA A 231 -9.93 -15.85 -1.29
N GLN A 232 -9.29 -15.31 -0.24
CA GLN A 232 -8.08 -14.50 -0.39
C GLN A 232 -6.88 -15.34 -0.84
N ILE A 233 -6.80 -16.61 -0.44
CA ILE A 233 -5.79 -17.55 -0.95
C ILE A 233 -6.00 -17.79 -2.45
N GLU A 234 -7.24 -17.93 -2.90
CA GLU A 234 -7.53 -18.02 -4.34
C GLU A 234 -7.18 -16.75 -5.11
N TRP A 235 -7.33 -15.57 -4.49
CA TRP A 235 -6.84 -14.32 -5.06
C TRP A 235 -5.31 -14.30 -5.16
N PHE A 236 -4.61 -14.81 -4.15
CA PHE A 236 -3.16 -14.97 -4.18
C PHE A 236 -2.71 -15.91 -5.31
N LYS A 237 -3.36 -17.07 -5.46
CA LYS A 237 -3.03 -18.04 -6.54
C LYS A 237 -3.29 -17.44 -7.93
N ALA A 238 -4.39 -16.71 -8.09
CA ALA A 238 -4.68 -15.96 -9.31
C ALA A 238 -3.83 -14.68 -9.45
N ASP A 239 -3.03 -14.37 -8.44
CA ASP A 239 -2.17 -13.19 -8.28
C ASP A 239 -2.89 -11.83 -8.17
N SER A 240 -4.22 -11.82 -8.34
CA SER A 240 -5.11 -10.75 -7.87
C SER A 240 -6.56 -11.22 -7.79
N ALA A 241 -7.35 -10.52 -6.97
CA ALA A 241 -8.81 -10.71 -6.92
C ALA A 241 -9.48 -10.45 -8.28
N LEU A 242 -8.97 -9.50 -9.07
CA LEU A 242 -9.47 -9.18 -10.40
C LEU A 242 -9.23 -10.32 -11.40
N ASN A 243 -8.05 -10.95 -11.34
CA ASN A 243 -7.75 -12.14 -12.14
C ASN A 243 -8.66 -13.31 -11.75
N HIS A 244 -8.86 -13.53 -10.45
CA HIS A 244 -9.76 -14.57 -9.94
C HIS A 244 -11.20 -14.36 -10.46
N MET A 245 -11.72 -13.14 -10.35
CA MET A 245 -13.05 -12.78 -10.87
C MET A 245 -13.17 -13.01 -12.39
N LYS A 246 -12.13 -12.68 -13.17
CA LYS A 246 -12.09 -12.96 -14.61
C LYS A 246 -12.16 -14.46 -14.90
N ALA A 247 -11.43 -15.28 -14.14
CA ALA A 247 -11.45 -16.73 -14.27
C ALA A 247 -12.84 -17.31 -13.95
N MET A 248 -13.49 -16.85 -12.87
CA MET A 248 -14.85 -17.27 -12.51
C MET A 248 -15.87 -16.99 -13.61
N LYS A 249 -15.85 -15.78 -14.21
CA LYS A 249 -16.76 -15.43 -15.32
C LYS A 249 -16.61 -16.36 -16.52
N LYS A 250 -15.37 -16.73 -16.88
CA LYS A 250 -15.08 -17.65 -18.00
C LYS A 250 -15.63 -19.05 -17.75
N ASN A 251 -15.64 -19.50 -16.49
CA ASN A 251 -16.19 -20.80 -16.12
C ASN A 251 -17.71 -20.79 -16.21
N ILE A 252 -18.38 -19.74 -15.73
CA ILE A 252 -19.85 -19.59 -15.82
C ILE A 252 -20.31 -19.56 -17.29
N SER A 253 -19.60 -18.86 -18.16
CA SER A 253 -19.95 -18.82 -19.59
C SER A 253 -19.77 -20.17 -20.30
N LYS A 254 -18.86 -21.03 -19.81
CA LYS A 254 -18.67 -22.38 -20.35
C LYS A 254 -19.79 -23.32 -19.90
N THR A 255 -20.12 -23.32 -18.61
CA THR A 255 -21.19 -24.17 -18.06
C THR A 255 -22.56 -23.88 -18.67
N ASN A 256 -22.84 -22.63 -19.04
CA ASN A 256 -24.10 -22.26 -19.71
C ASN A 256 -24.16 -22.68 -21.19
N ASN A 257 -23.02 -22.95 -21.84
CA ASN A 257 -22.98 -23.43 -23.22
C ASN A 257 -22.96 -24.97 -23.32
N ASP A 258 -22.69 -25.67 -22.22
CA ASP A 258 -22.66 -27.15 -22.14
C ASP A 258 -24.00 -27.75 -21.66
N CYS A 259 -25.04 -26.93 -21.47
CA CYS A 259 -26.40 -27.43 -21.21
C CYS A 259 -27.05 -27.83 -22.54
N PRO A 260 -27.39 -29.12 -22.76
CA PRO A 260 -28.09 -29.52 -23.98
C PRO A 260 -29.46 -28.83 -24.02
N LYS A 261 -29.79 -28.24 -25.17
CA LYS A 261 -31.11 -27.68 -25.46
C LYS A 261 -32.21 -28.72 -25.34
#